data_AF-A0A9E2H9E8-F1
#
_entry.id   AF-A0A9E2H9E8-F1
#
_cell.length_a   1.000
_cell.length_b   1.000
_cell.length_c   1.000
_cell.angle_alpha   90.00
_cell.angle_beta   90.00
_cell.angle_gamma   90.00
#
_symmetry.space_group_name_H-M   'P 1'
#
loop_
_entity.id
_entity.type
_entity.pdbx_description
1 polymer ?
#
loop_
_entity_poly.entity_id
_entity_poly.type
_entity_poly.pdbx_seq_one_letter_code
_entity_poly.pdbx_strand_id
1 'polypeptide(L)'
;MGKKHTRIREEARRMFLTGETDTNAELAGLLHVKPHTIGKWRKEEDWDDLRMKIDRRAAEMFVEKIANDRVTLNVRHYRMWELLLANLAEDLKTRKVTDIRELERIAGILERSQKGQRLAKGLSQTGDTEEAIRAQSQAEIRRVIDTFIDAVKEHVTDEKARDSIRRHILAALPEEKGTGAGSSGNASN
;
A
#
# COMPACT_ATOMS: atom_id res chain seq x y z
N MET A 1 -18.74 -29.73 36.57
CA MET A 1 -19.38 -28.62 35.84
C MET A 1 -18.41 -27.78 34.97
N GLY A 2 -17.21 -28.26 34.60
CA GLY A 2 -16.19 -27.41 33.95
C GLY A 2 -16.30 -27.24 32.43
N LYS A 3 -16.60 -28.29 31.66
CA LYS A 3 -16.40 -28.29 30.19
C LYS A 3 -17.39 -27.42 29.40
N LYS A 4 -18.66 -27.34 29.83
CA LYS A 4 -19.70 -26.56 29.12
C LYS A 4 -19.43 -25.06 29.21
N HIS A 5 -18.95 -24.60 30.37
CA HIS A 5 -18.64 -23.19 30.61
C HIS A 5 -17.39 -22.74 29.84
N THR A 6 -16.37 -23.61 29.72
CA THR A 6 -15.19 -23.33 28.89
C THR A 6 -15.55 -23.17 27.41
N ARG A 7 -16.41 -24.06 26.87
CA ARG A 7 -16.84 -23.98 25.48
C ARG A 7 -17.63 -22.70 25.17
N ILE A 8 -18.54 -22.28 26.06
CA ILE A 8 -19.30 -21.03 25.89
C ILE A 8 -18.37 -19.81 25.93
N ARG A 9 -17.36 -19.82 26.79
CA ARG A 9 -16.35 -18.75 26.88
C ARG A 9 -15.49 -18.67 25.62
N GLU A 10 -15.05 -19.80 25.08
CA GLU A 10 -14.31 -19.88 23.81
C GLU A 10 -15.15 -19.40 22.62
N GLU A 11 -16.43 -19.76 22.59
CA GLU A 11 -17.35 -19.33 21.54
C GLU A 11 -17.61 -17.81 21.58
N ALA A 12 -17.81 -17.25 22.78
CA ALA A 12 -17.91 -15.80 22.98
C ALA A 12 -16.65 -15.08 22.50
N ARG A 13 -15.47 -15.62 22.83
CA ARG A 13 -14.19 -15.08 22.38
C ARG A 13 -14.08 -15.10 20.87
N ARG A 14 -14.43 -16.22 20.23
CA ARG A 14 -14.42 -16.36 18.76
C ARG A 14 -15.29 -15.27 18.12
N MET A 15 -16.54 -15.16 18.53
CA MET A 15 -17.51 -14.18 17.98
C MET A 15 -17.04 -12.74 18.15
N PHE A 16 -16.45 -12.40 19.30
CA PHE A 16 -15.92 -11.06 19.55
C PHE A 16 -14.68 -10.75 18.69
N LEU A 17 -13.75 -11.69 18.59
CA LEU A 17 -12.50 -11.50 17.83
C LEU A 17 -12.71 -11.52 16.32
N THR A 18 -13.75 -12.20 15.81
CA THR A 18 -14.10 -12.18 14.39
C THR A 18 -14.97 -10.98 13.99
N GLY A 19 -15.45 -10.19 14.95
CA GLY A 19 -16.37 -9.08 14.69
C GLY A 19 -17.79 -9.53 14.33
N GLU A 20 -18.18 -10.77 14.62
CA GLU A 20 -19.58 -11.23 14.47
C GLU A 20 -20.52 -10.46 15.41
N THR A 21 -20.00 -9.99 16.55
CA THR A 21 -20.70 -9.17 17.54
C THR A 21 -19.74 -8.20 18.24
N ASP A 22 -20.18 -6.98 18.52
CA ASP A 22 -19.31 -5.95 19.10
C ASP A 22 -19.62 -5.63 20.56
N THR A 23 -20.82 -6.00 21.04
CA THR A 23 -21.25 -5.66 22.39
C THR A 23 -21.38 -6.88 23.30
N ASN A 24 -21.09 -6.67 24.60
CA ASN A 24 -21.26 -7.71 25.62
C ASN A 24 -22.74 -8.12 25.77
N ALA A 25 -23.69 -7.24 25.42
CA ALA A 25 -25.12 -7.51 25.49
C ALA A 25 -25.59 -8.48 24.40
N GLU A 26 -25.10 -8.30 23.17
CA GLU A 26 -25.39 -9.21 22.04
C GLU A 26 -24.80 -10.60 22.28
N LEU A 27 -23.52 -10.68 22.67
CA LEU A 27 -22.87 -11.93 23.05
C LEU A 27 -23.62 -12.67 24.15
N ALA A 28 -24.06 -11.93 25.17
CA ALA A 28 -24.82 -12.46 26.28
C ALA A 28 -26.20 -13.00 25.84
N GLY A 29 -26.88 -12.29 24.94
CA GLY A 29 -28.15 -12.72 24.36
C GLY A 29 -28.04 -14.01 23.56
N LEU A 30 -27.01 -14.11 22.69
CA LEU A 30 -26.77 -15.28 21.83
C LEU A 30 -26.36 -16.53 22.63
N LEU A 31 -25.57 -16.34 23.68
CA LEU A 31 -25.00 -17.45 24.45
C LEU A 31 -25.77 -17.76 25.74
N HIS A 32 -26.89 -17.07 25.98
CA HIS A 32 -27.72 -17.19 27.17
C HIS A 32 -26.94 -17.04 28.49
N VAL A 33 -26.00 -16.09 28.53
CA VAL A 33 -25.22 -15.72 29.73
C VAL A 33 -25.49 -14.28 30.13
N LYS A 34 -25.08 -13.88 31.33
CA LYS A 34 -25.26 -12.49 31.77
C LYS A 34 -24.19 -11.57 31.15
N PRO A 35 -24.51 -10.33 30.73
CA PRO A 35 -23.55 -9.41 30.11
C PRO A 35 -22.28 -9.14 30.94
N HIS A 36 -22.40 -9.09 32.27
CA HIS A 36 -21.24 -8.89 33.14
C HIS A 36 -20.26 -10.07 33.12
N THR A 37 -20.74 -11.29 32.83
CA THR A 37 -19.90 -12.48 32.72
C THR A 37 -18.99 -12.37 31.50
N ILE A 38 -19.53 -11.93 30.35
CA ILE A 38 -18.75 -11.62 29.14
C ILE A 38 -17.75 -10.51 29.42
N GLY A 39 -18.19 -9.43 30.09
CA GLY A 39 -17.31 -8.31 30.45
C GLY A 39 -16.14 -8.72 31.35
N LYS A 40 -16.36 -9.70 32.26
CA LYS A 40 -15.30 -10.27 33.09
C LYS A 40 -14.31 -11.07 32.23
N TRP A 41 -14.77 -11.94 31.34
CA TRP A 41 -13.88 -12.73 30.47
C TRP A 41 -13.05 -11.84 29.54
N ARG A 42 -13.68 -10.82 28.96
CA ARG A 42 -13.04 -9.83 28.07
C ARG A 42 -11.86 -9.12 28.75
N LYS A 43 -12.01 -8.78 30.02
CA LYS A 43 -10.97 -8.14 30.85
C LYS A 43 -9.90 -9.13 31.33
N GLU A 44 -10.27 -10.36 31.66
CA GLU A 44 -9.32 -11.38 32.13
C GLU A 44 -8.33 -11.83 31.04
N GLU A 45 -8.75 -11.78 29.78
CA GLU A 45 -7.97 -12.25 28.63
C GLU A 45 -7.61 -11.13 27.65
N ASP A 46 -7.84 -9.87 28.02
CA ASP A 46 -7.55 -8.69 27.21
C ASP A 46 -8.02 -8.82 25.75
N TRP A 47 -9.27 -9.24 25.54
CA TRP A 47 -9.77 -9.51 24.19
C TRP A 47 -9.73 -8.28 23.28
N ASP A 48 -9.80 -7.08 23.84
CA ASP A 48 -9.66 -5.82 23.10
C ASP A 48 -8.27 -5.67 22.48
N ASP A 49 -7.22 -5.91 23.26
CA ASP A 49 -5.84 -5.87 22.78
C ASP A 49 -5.59 -6.99 21.75
N LEU A 50 -6.14 -8.17 22.00
CA LEU A 50 -6.09 -9.28 21.03
C LEU A 50 -6.77 -8.92 19.71
N ARG A 51 -7.95 -8.30 19.76
CA ARG A 51 -8.68 -7.86 18.57
C ARG A 51 -7.88 -6.82 17.81
N MET A 52 -7.34 -5.81 18.49
CA MET A 52 -6.48 -4.79 17.86
C MET A 52 -5.25 -5.42 17.17
N LYS A 53 -4.62 -6.41 17.80
CA LYS A 53 -3.48 -7.14 17.20
C LYS A 53 -3.88 -7.95 15.98
N ILE A 54 -5.05 -8.60 16.02
CA ILE A 54 -5.60 -9.35 14.89
C ILE A 54 -5.91 -8.41 13.73
N ASP A 55 -6.60 -7.30 13.99
CA ASP A 55 -6.98 -6.31 12.98
C ASP A 55 -5.74 -5.69 12.33
N ARG A 56 -4.74 -5.32 13.13
CA ARG A 56 -3.46 -4.82 12.64
C ARG A 56 -2.77 -5.85 11.72
N ARG A 57 -2.67 -7.11 12.17
CA ARG A 57 -2.04 -8.17 11.37
C ARG A 57 -2.82 -8.45 10.08
N ALA A 58 -4.15 -8.41 10.13
CA ALA A 58 -5.00 -8.58 8.96
C ALA A 58 -4.78 -7.44 7.95
N ALA A 59 -4.66 -6.20 8.42
CA ALA A 59 -4.32 -5.05 7.58
C ALA A 59 -2.92 -5.19 6.95
N GLU A 60 -1.92 -5.58 7.74
CA GLU A 60 -0.56 -5.83 7.24
C GLU A 60 -0.55 -6.93 6.16
N MET A 61 -1.23 -8.06 6.39
CA MET A 61 -1.36 -9.15 5.40
C MET A 61 -2.11 -8.70 4.14
N PHE A 62 -3.12 -7.84 4.28
CA PHE A 62 -3.86 -7.32 3.13
C PHE A 62 -2.99 -6.40 2.28
N VAL A 63 -2.20 -5.52 2.90
CA VAL A 63 -1.23 -4.68 2.19
C VAL A 63 -0.18 -5.53 1.48
N GLU A 64 0.37 -6.55 2.14
CA GLU A 64 1.32 -7.49 1.55
C GLU A 64 0.70 -8.24 0.36
N LYS A 65 -0.52 -8.73 0.50
CA LYS A 65 -1.25 -9.40 -0.58
C LYS A 65 -1.47 -8.48 -1.78
N ILE A 66 -1.90 -7.23 -1.56
CA ILE A 66 -2.07 -6.25 -2.63
C ILE A 66 -0.74 -5.99 -3.35
N ALA A 67 0.36 -5.85 -2.59
CA ALA A 67 1.68 -5.65 -3.18
C ALA A 67 2.09 -6.85 -4.06
N ASN A 68 1.89 -8.07 -3.58
CA ASN A 68 2.18 -9.30 -4.32
C ASN A 68 1.30 -9.48 -5.56
N ASP A 69 0.00 -9.21 -5.45
CA ASP A 69 -0.95 -9.27 -6.57
C ASP A 69 -0.58 -8.24 -7.65
N ARG A 70 -0.18 -7.02 -7.24
CA ARG A 70 0.31 -5.98 -8.16
C ARG A 70 1.56 -6.43 -8.90
N VAL A 71 2.55 -7.00 -8.22
CA VAL A 71 3.77 -7.52 -8.84
C VAL A 71 3.44 -8.66 -9.83
N THR A 72 2.58 -9.60 -9.42
CA THR A 72 2.18 -10.73 -10.26
C THR A 72 1.46 -10.26 -11.54
N LEU A 73 0.53 -9.31 -11.39
CA LEU A 73 -0.19 -8.72 -12.52
C LEU A 73 0.77 -8.03 -13.49
N ASN A 74 1.71 -7.27 -12.94
CA ASN A 74 2.75 -6.58 -13.70
C ASN A 74 3.63 -7.57 -14.49
N VAL A 75 4.09 -8.66 -13.86
CA VAL A 75 4.85 -9.71 -14.56
C VAL A 75 4.04 -10.34 -15.69
N ARG A 76 2.75 -10.63 -15.45
CA ARG A 76 1.87 -11.19 -16.48
C ARG A 76 1.67 -10.24 -17.66
N HIS A 77 1.40 -8.96 -17.40
CA HIS A 77 1.28 -7.95 -18.44
C HIS A 77 2.58 -7.81 -19.23
N TYR A 78 3.73 -7.77 -18.55
CA TYR A 78 5.03 -7.68 -19.21
C TYR A 78 5.27 -8.84 -20.19
N ARG A 79 5.03 -10.08 -19.76
CA ARG A 79 5.13 -11.27 -20.62
C ARG A 79 4.18 -11.22 -21.82
N MET A 80 2.95 -10.74 -21.61
CA MET A 80 1.97 -10.58 -22.69
C MET A 80 2.46 -9.59 -23.76
N TRP A 81 3.06 -8.48 -23.32
CA TRP A 81 3.67 -7.52 -24.24
C TRP A 81 4.88 -8.09 -24.97
N GLU A 82 5.75 -8.85 -24.30
CA GLU A 82 6.87 -9.54 -24.96
C GLU A 82 6.39 -10.50 -26.05
N LEU A 83 5.36 -11.29 -25.78
CA LEU A 83 4.78 -12.20 -26.77
C LEU A 83 4.19 -11.45 -27.97
N LEU A 84 3.48 -10.35 -27.72
CA LEU A 84 2.92 -9.52 -28.78
C LEU A 84 4.03 -8.95 -29.67
N LEU A 85 5.11 -8.44 -29.08
CA LEU A 85 6.26 -7.93 -29.82
C LEU A 85 6.99 -9.03 -30.60
N ALA A 86 7.14 -10.23 -30.02
CA ALA A 86 7.75 -11.37 -30.69
C ALA A 86 6.94 -11.80 -31.92
N ASN A 87 5.63 -11.96 -31.77
CA ASN A 87 4.73 -12.31 -32.88
C ASN A 87 4.74 -11.22 -33.96
N LEU A 88 4.71 -9.94 -33.58
CA LEU A 88 4.78 -8.83 -34.52
C LEU A 88 6.11 -8.82 -35.30
N ALA A 89 7.23 -9.11 -34.63
CA ALA A 89 8.53 -9.20 -35.27
C ALA A 89 8.62 -10.39 -36.24
N GLU A 90 8.03 -11.53 -35.91
CA GLU A 90 7.98 -12.70 -36.79
C GLU A 90 7.11 -12.45 -38.03
N ASP A 91 5.93 -11.87 -37.84
CA ASP A 91 5.04 -11.43 -38.93
C ASP A 91 5.75 -10.44 -39.88
N LEU A 92 6.47 -9.47 -39.32
CA LEU A 92 7.24 -8.50 -40.11
C LEU A 92 8.36 -9.15 -40.92
N LYS A 93 9.07 -10.14 -40.37
CA LYS A 93 10.16 -10.85 -41.07
C LYS A 93 9.66 -11.65 -42.27
N THR A 94 8.44 -12.17 -42.22
CA THR A 94 7.89 -13.00 -43.29
C THR A 94 7.29 -12.19 -44.45
N ARG A 95 7.02 -10.90 -44.23
CA ARG A 95 6.42 -10.00 -45.23
C ARG A 95 7.46 -9.43 -46.18
N LYS A 96 7.23 -9.59 -47.49
CA LYS A 96 8.15 -9.15 -48.56
C LYS A 96 8.01 -7.67 -48.93
N VAL A 97 6.84 -7.07 -48.75
CA VAL A 97 6.57 -5.64 -49.01
C VAL A 97 5.53 -5.17 -48.00
N THR A 98 5.79 -4.06 -47.33
CA THR A 98 4.87 -3.46 -46.36
C THR A 98 4.56 -2.04 -46.83
N ASP A 99 3.29 -1.71 -47.00
CA ASP A 99 2.86 -0.35 -47.34
C ASP A 99 3.18 0.62 -46.20
N ILE A 100 3.46 1.88 -46.51
CA ILE A 100 3.81 2.92 -45.53
C ILE A 100 2.71 3.07 -44.47
N ARG A 101 1.43 3.01 -44.87
CA ARG A 101 0.28 3.07 -43.94
C ARG A 101 0.27 1.90 -42.97
N GLU A 102 0.69 0.73 -43.43
CA GLU A 102 0.78 -0.45 -42.58
C GLU A 102 1.96 -0.33 -41.62
N LEU A 103 3.10 0.20 -42.06
CA LEU A 103 4.24 0.52 -41.20
C LEU A 103 3.88 1.54 -40.11
N GLU A 104 3.10 2.58 -40.40
CA GLU A 104 2.60 3.52 -39.39
C GLU A 104 1.70 2.83 -38.35
N ARG A 105 0.81 1.93 -38.80
CA ARG A 105 -0.05 1.16 -37.89
C ARG A 105 0.79 0.28 -36.96
N ILE A 106 1.80 -0.38 -37.52
CA ILE A 106 2.74 -1.24 -36.79
C ILE A 106 3.57 -0.42 -35.79
N ALA A 107 4.08 0.75 -36.20
CA ALA A 107 4.78 1.67 -35.31
C ALA A 107 3.90 2.10 -34.12
N GLY A 108 2.61 2.38 -34.36
CA GLY A 108 1.67 2.70 -33.28
C GLY A 108 1.37 1.52 -32.35
N ILE A 109 1.40 0.28 -32.84
CA ILE A 109 1.29 -0.93 -31.98
C ILE A 109 2.56 -1.05 -31.12
N LEU A 110 3.74 -0.93 -31.71
CA LEU A 110 5.02 -0.98 -30.99
C LEU A 110 5.10 0.07 -29.89
N GLU A 111 4.72 1.31 -30.19
CA GLU A 111 4.73 2.40 -29.20
C GLU A 111 3.80 2.10 -28.01
N ARG A 112 2.57 1.63 -28.28
CA ARG A 112 1.62 1.24 -27.23
C ARG A 112 2.13 0.07 -26.39
N SER A 113 2.75 -0.92 -27.04
CA SER A 113 3.32 -2.07 -26.34
C SER A 113 4.50 -1.68 -25.45
N GLN A 114 5.38 -0.79 -25.91
CA GLN A 114 6.47 -0.26 -25.09
C GLN A 114 5.96 0.56 -23.89
N LYS A 115 4.94 1.40 -24.09
CA LYS A 115 4.26 2.10 -22.98
C LYS A 115 3.64 1.11 -21.98
N GLY A 116 3.02 0.05 -22.47
CA GLY A 116 2.46 -1.02 -21.64
C GLY A 116 3.52 -1.78 -20.83
N GLN A 117 4.69 -2.07 -21.41
CA GLN A 117 5.81 -2.68 -20.70
C GLN A 117 6.39 -1.76 -19.62
N ARG A 118 6.52 -0.45 -19.92
CA ARG A 118 6.96 0.56 -18.95
C ARG A 118 6.01 0.62 -17.76
N LEU A 119 4.71 0.68 -18.02
CA LEU A 119 3.69 0.64 -16.98
C LEU A 119 3.75 -0.62 -16.11
N ALA A 120 3.89 -1.78 -16.74
CA ALA A 120 4.05 -3.04 -16.02
C ALA A 120 5.33 -3.05 -15.15
N LYS A 121 6.40 -2.39 -15.58
CA LYS A 121 7.63 -2.22 -14.78
C LYS A 121 7.54 -1.11 -13.73
N GLY A 122 6.43 -0.38 -13.65
CA GLY A 122 6.31 0.80 -12.78
C GLY A 122 7.12 2.00 -13.26
N LEU A 123 7.51 2.02 -14.54
CA LEU A 123 8.23 3.11 -15.19
C LEU A 123 7.25 4.12 -15.80
N SER A 124 7.70 5.36 -15.97
CA SER A 124 6.90 6.45 -16.54
C SER A 124 6.51 6.14 -18.00
N GLN A 125 5.30 6.54 -18.37
CA GLN A 125 4.78 6.40 -19.74
C GLN A 125 5.53 7.27 -20.75
N THR A 126 6.03 8.43 -20.31
CA THR A 126 6.74 9.42 -21.14
C THR A 126 8.22 9.09 -21.34
N GLY A 127 8.76 8.14 -20.57
CA GLY A 127 10.19 7.81 -20.60
C GLY A 127 11.05 8.69 -19.72
N ASP A 128 10.42 9.43 -18.81
CA ASP A 128 11.14 10.06 -17.71
C ASP A 128 11.97 8.99 -16.99
N THR A 129 13.20 9.34 -16.66
CA THR A 129 14.12 8.45 -15.97
C THR A 129 13.50 8.03 -14.62
N GLU A 130 13.85 6.83 -14.15
CA GLU A 130 13.39 6.34 -12.84
C GLU A 130 13.70 7.35 -11.71
N GLU A 131 14.79 8.11 -11.86
CA GLU A 131 15.17 9.22 -10.99
C GLU A 131 14.20 10.39 -11.05
N ALA A 132 13.73 10.80 -12.24
CA ALA A 132 12.73 11.86 -12.38
C ALA A 132 11.38 11.47 -11.74
N ILE A 133 10.97 10.20 -11.85
CA ILE A 133 9.75 9.69 -11.21
C ILE A 133 9.91 9.65 -9.69
N ARG A 134 11.05 9.17 -9.18
CA ARG A 134 11.32 9.20 -7.73
C ARG A 134 11.34 10.62 -7.22
N ALA A 135 11.99 11.55 -7.93
CA ALA A 135 12.02 12.96 -7.56
C ALA A 135 10.61 13.58 -7.56
N GLN A 136 9.80 13.30 -8.57
CA GLN A 136 8.41 13.79 -8.63
C GLN A 136 7.53 13.19 -7.55
N SER A 137 7.60 11.86 -7.35
CA SER A 137 6.86 11.15 -6.31
C SER A 137 7.24 11.65 -4.91
N GLN A 138 8.53 11.90 -4.66
CA GLN A 138 9.01 12.50 -3.42
C GLN A 138 8.50 13.94 -3.24
N ALA A 139 8.50 14.75 -4.31
CA ALA A 139 7.96 16.11 -4.27
C ALA A 139 6.45 16.13 -3.99
N GLU A 140 5.69 15.21 -4.60
CA GLU A 140 4.25 15.05 -4.35
C GLU A 140 3.97 14.59 -2.92
N ILE A 141 4.73 13.60 -2.40
CA ILE A 141 4.61 13.15 -1.01
C ILE A 141 4.89 14.31 -0.05
N ARG A 142 5.95 15.10 -0.29
CA ARG A 142 6.24 16.30 0.52
C ARG A 142 5.09 17.28 0.51
N ARG A 143 4.55 17.59 -0.67
CA ARG A 143 3.43 18.51 -0.82
C ARG A 143 2.19 18.04 -0.05
N VAL A 144 1.87 16.75 -0.10
CA VAL A 144 0.75 16.18 0.65
C VAL A 144 0.98 16.29 2.15
N ILE A 145 2.20 16.02 2.61
CA ILE A 145 2.57 16.14 4.02
C ILE A 145 2.49 17.58 4.50
N ASP A 146 3.02 18.53 3.74
CA ASP A 146 2.96 19.96 4.08
C ASP A 146 1.50 20.43 4.18
N THR A 147 0.67 20.01 3.21
CA THR A 147 -0.77 20.29 3.23
C THR A 147 -1.45 19.70 4.47
N PHE A 148 -1.09 18.47 4.85
CA PHE A 148 -1.63 17.84 6.05
C PHE A 148 -1.16 18.55 7.33
N ILE A 149 0.12 18.92 7.42
CA ILE A 149 0.67 19.69 8.55
C ILE A 149 -0.06 21.01 8.69
N ASP A 150 -0.34 21.71 7.58
CA ASP A 150 -1.07 22.97 7.59
C ASP A 150 -2.54 22.79 8.01
N ALA A 151 -3.21 21.75 7.52
CA ALA A 151 -4.56 21.39 7.99
C ALA A 151 -4.59 21.05 9.50
N VAL A 152 -3.56 20.36 10.01
CA VAL A 152 -3.41 20.09 11.45
C VAL A 152 -3.18 21.40 12.21
N LYS A 153 -2.38 22.34 11.70
CA LYS A 153 -2.20 23.66 12.34
C LYS A 153 -3.50 24.44 12.45
N GLU A 154 -4.32 24.38 11.40
CA GLU A 154 -5.58 25.10 11.31
C GLU A 154 -6.66 24.50 12.22
N HIS A 155 -6.74 23.16 12.30
CA HIS A 155 -7.84 22.47 12.97
C HIS A 155 -7.51 21.90 14.36
N VAL A 156 -6.23 21.78 14.73
CA VAL A 156 -5.82 21.32 16.07
C VAL A 156 -5.42 22.49 16.94
N THR A 157 -6.27 22.79 17.93
CA THR A 157 -6.09 23.92 18.87
C THR A 157 -5.03 23.66 19.94
N ASP A 158 -4.77 22.39 20.28
CA ASP A 158 -3.71 22.03 21.22
C ASP A 158 -2.33 22.05 20.54
N GLU A 159 -1.53 23.05 20.92
CA GLU A 159 -0.19 23.26 20.41
C GLU A 159 0.76 22.08 20.70
N LYS A 160 0.62 21.42 21.86
CA LYS A 160 1.46 20.26 22.21
C LYS A 160 1.11 19.04 21.36
N ALA A 161 -0.17 18.79 21.14
CA ALA A 161 -0.64 17.73 20.25
C ALA A 161 -0.17 17.96 18.80
N ARG A 162 -0.30 19.20 18.31
CA ARG A 162 0.16 19.61 16.99
C ARG A 162 1.67 19.39 16.79
N ASP A 163 2.49 19.81 17.74
CA ASP A 163 3.95 19.60 17.67
C ASP A 163 4.35 18.13 17.79
N SER A 164 3.59 17.34 18.55
CA SER A 164 3.80 15.89 18.61
C SER A 164 3.49 15.22 17.27
N ILE A 165 2.35 15.55 16.65
CA ILE A 165 1.96 15.03 15.33
C ILE A 165 3.00 15.41 14.28
N ARG A 166 3.41 16.68 14.23
CA ARG A 166 4.43 17.16 13.28
C ARG A 166 5.74 16.39 13.41
N ARG A 167 6.25 16.21 14.63
CA ARG A 167 7.51 15.48 14.87
C ARG A 167 7.42 14.02 14.44
N HIS A 168 6.32 13.32 14.74
CA HIS A 168 6.15 11.93 14.33
C HIS A 168 6.05 11.77 12.81
N ILE A 169 5.39 12.70 12.13
CA ILE A 169 5.30 12.69 10.67
C ILE A 169 6.68 12.91 10.04
N LEU A 170 7.44 13.91 10.52
CA LEU A 170 8.78 14.18 10.01
C LEU A 170 9.76 13.05 10.30
N ALA A 171 9.68 12.41 11.48
CA ALA A 171 10.54 11.28 11.84
C ALA A 171 10.24 10.00 11.04
N ALA A 172 9.02 9.88 10.48
CA ALA A 172 8.64 8.76 9.63
C ALA A 172 9.08 8.94 8.17
N LEU A 173 9.58 10.12 7.79
CA LEU A 173 10.08 10.36 6.44
C LEU A 173 11.49 9.79 6.26
N PRO A 174 11.77 9.09 5.15
CA PRO A 174 13.12 8.66 4.85
C PRO A 174 14.03 9.88 4.68
N GLU A 175 15.14 9.92 5.41
CA GLU A 175 16.16 10.98 5.27
C GLU A 175 16.64 11.04 3.82
N GLU A 176 16.74 12.25 3.26
CA GLU A 176 17.49 12.46 2.03
C GLU A 176 18.91 11.97 2.29
N LYS A 177 19.34 10.90 1.60
CA LYS A 177 20.77 10.64 1.43
C LYS A 177 21.32 11.84 0.67
N GLY A 178 21.81 12.84 1.40
CA GLY A 178 22.39 14.05 0.86
C GLY A 178 23.46 13.68 -0.15
N THR A 179 23.19 13.97 -1.41
CA THR A 179 24.23 14.21 -2.41
C THR A 179 24.94 15.48 -1.96
N GLY A 180 25.93 15.31 -1.08
CA GLY A 180 26.82 16.37 -0.64
C GLY A 180 27.53 16.97 -1.84
N ALA A 181 27.01 18.07 -2.36
CA ALA A 181 27.73 18.94 -3.27
C ALA A 181 28.94 19.49 -2.50
N GLY A 182 30.12 19.04 -2.92
CA GLY A 182 31.39 19.39 -2.31
C GLY A 182 31.58 20.90 -2.23
N SER A 183 31.82 21.39 -1.02
CA SER A 183 32.46 22.68 -0.80
C SER A 183 33.92 22.57 -1.23
N SER A 184 34.21 22.82 -2.50
CA SER A 184 35.56 23.15 -2.95
C SER A 184 35.92 24.54 -2.43
N GLY A 185 36.50 24.56 -1.23
CA GLY A 185 37.14 25.74 -0.66
C GLY A 185 38.28 26.19 -1.57
N ASN A 186 38.07 27.32 -2.21
CA ASN A 186 39.09 28.06 -2.94
C ASN A 186 39.98 28.76 -1.89
N ALA A 187 41.16 28.21 -1.64
CA ALA A 187 42.19 28.88 -0.82
C ALA A 187 43.31 29.33 -1.75
N SER A 188 43.31 30.63 -2.02
CA SER A 188 44.40 31.37 -2.63
C SER A 188 45.51 31.60 -1.60
N ASN A 189 46.72 31.10 -1.89
CA ASN A 189 48.00 31.82 -1.84
C ASN A 189 49.15 30.86 -2.19
#